data_AF-A0A932XEN6-F1
#
_entry.id   AF-A0A932XEN6-F1
#
_cell.length_a   1.000
_cell.length_b   1.000
_cell.length_c   1.000
_cell.angle_alpha   90.00
_cell.angle_beta   90.00
_cell.angle_gamma   90.00
#
_symmetry.space_group_name_H-M   'P 1'
#
loop_
_entity.id
_entity.type
_entity.pdbx_description
1 polymer ?
#
loop_
_entity_poly.entity_id
_entity_poly.type
_entity_poly.pdbx_seq_one_letter_code
_entity_poly.pdbx_strand_id
1 'polypeptide(L)' 'MTLQEIILDVHALREDLEAYERKFGVLSETFYEMYAGGEEPEDDAWVLDWADWAGAYKIFLRRQEQWDMRAGYMRNESAK' A
#
# COMPACT_ATOMS: atom_id res chain seq x y z
N MET A 1 15.75 8.22 -3.67
CA MET A 1 15.39 6.99 -2.95
C MET A 1 16.37 5.88 -3.27
N THR A 2 17.06 5.38 -2.24
CA THR A 2 17.83 4.14 -2.20
C THR A 2 16.90 2.95 -1.94
N LEU A 3 17.39 1.72 -2.11
CA LEU A 3 16.63 0.51 -1.76
C LEU A 3 16.27 0.47 -0.28
N GLN A 4 17.17 0.92 0.60
CA GLN A 4 16.94 0.99 2.03
C GLN A 4 15.79 1.96 2.37
N GLU A 5 15.76 3.13 1.72
CA GLU A 5 14.66 4.10 1.89
C GLU A 5 13.32 3.53 1.40
N ILE A 6 13.30 2.78 0.29
CA ILE A 6 12.08 2.12 -0.19
C ILE A 6 11.60 1.07 0.82
N ILE A 7 12.50 0.26 1.37
CA ILE A 7 12.15 -0.74 2.39
C ILE A 7 11.54 -0.07 3.63
N LEU A 8 12.17 1.01 4.12
CA LEU A 8 11.66 1.74 5.29
C LEU A 8 10.28 2.35 5.02
N ASP A 9 10.08 2.95 3.84
CA ASP A 9 8.76 3.47 3.42
C ASP A 9 7.71 2.35 3.36
N VAL A 10 8.06 1.19 2.80
CA VAL A 10 7.17 0.03 2.71
C VAL A 10 6.77 -0.47 4.10
N HIS A 11 7.71 -0.52 5.05
CA HIS A 11 7.39 -0.92 6.43
C HIS A 11 6.51 0.09 7.15
N ALA A 12 6.81 1.38 7.04
CA ALA A 12 5.99 2.43 7.65
C ALA A 12 4.55 2.39 7.11
N LEU A 13 4.40 2.28 5.78
CA LEU A 13 3.09 2.18 5.15
C LEU A 13 2.32 0.92 5.56
N ARG A 14 3.00 -0.21 5.81
CA ARG A 14 2.34 -1.41 6.33
C ARG A 14 1.81 -1.22 7.74
N GLU A 15 2.54 -0.54 8.61
CA GLU A 15 2.08 -0.23 9.96
C GLU A 15 0.86 0.69 9.93
N ASP A 16 0.87 1.69 9.05
CA ASP A 16 -0.29 2.58 8.82
C ASP A 16 -1.51 1.78 8.32
N LEU A 17 -1.32 0.92 7.32
CA LEU A 17 -2.38 0.06 6.78
C LEU A 17 -2.94 -0.89 7.84
N GLU A 18 -2.09 -1.53 8.65
CA GLU A 18 -2.55 -2.38 9.77
C GLU A 18 -3.40 -1.62 10.79
N ALA A 19 -3.14 -0.33 11.03
CA ALA A 19 -3.96 0.47 11.92
C ALA A 19 -5.39 0.64 11.37
N TYR A 20 -5.53 0.86 10.06
CA TYR A 20 -6.83 0.89 9.39
C TYR A 20 -7.51 -0.48 9.40
N GLU A 21 -6.78 -1.57 9.13
CA GLU A 21 -7.34 -2.93 9.16
C GLU A 21 -7.90 -3.29 10.55
N ARG A 22 -7.19 -2.90 11.62
CA ARG A 22 -7.68 -3.09 12.99
C ARG A 22 -8.89 -2.21 13.30
N LYS A 23 -8.95 -1.01 12.74
CA LYS A 23 -10.05 -0.06 12.94
C LYS A 23 -11.33 -0.53 12.23
N PHE A 24 -11.22 -1.01 11.00
CA PHE A 24 -12.34 -1.44 10.18
C PHE A 24 -12.67 -2.93 10.30
N GLY A 25 -11.74 -3.74 10.81
CA GLY A 25 -11.91 -5.20 10.94
C GLY A 25 -11.84 -5.96 9.62
N VAL A 26 -11.24 -5.38 8.58
CA VAL A 26 -11.15 -5.96 7.23
C VAL A 26 -9.72 -5.77 6.71
N LEU A 27 -9.23 -6.75 5.96
CA LEU A 27 -7.90 -6.71 5.35
C LEU A 27 -7.83 -5.67 4.22
N SER A 28 -6.68 -5.01 4.05
CA SER A 28 -6.46 -3.99 3.02
C SER A 28 -6.71 -4.53 1.61
N GLU A 29 -6.47 -5.81 1.35
CA GLU A 29 -6.74 -6.43 0.04
C GLU A 29 -8.24 -6.43 -0.28
N THR A 30 -9.07 -6.90 0.66
CA THR A 30 -10.54 -6.87 0.52
C THR A 30 -11.07 -5.44 0.47
N PHE A 31 -10.51 -4.54 1.29
CA PHE A 31 -10.83 -3.12 1.24
C PHE A 31 -10.52 -2.50 -0.13
N TYR A 32 -9.43 -2.93 -0.76
CA TYR A 32 -9.02 -2.47 -2.08
C TYR A 32 -9.92 -3.00 -3.20
N GLU A 33 -10.38 -4.25 -3.10
CA GLU A 33 -11.35 -4.81 -4.06
C GLU A 33 -12.64 -3.99 -4.07
N MET A 34 -13.18 -3.66 -2.89
CA MET A 34 -14.37 -2.80 -2.76
C MET A 34 -14.11 -1.40 -3.32
N TYR A 35 -12.97 -0.79 -2.96
CA TYR A 35 -12.55 0.50 -3.50
C TYR A 35 -12.43 0.50 -5.03
N ALA A 36 -11.83 -0.54 -5.61
CA ALA A 36 -11.66 -0.69 -7.06
C ALA A 36 -12.99 -0.96 -7.77
N GLY A 37 -13.96 -1.58 -7.08
CA GLY A 37 -15.33 -1.78 -7.54
C GLY A 37 -16.20 -0.51 -7.53
N GLY A 38 -15.73 0.58 -6.90
CA GLY A 38 -16.50 1.80 -6.72
C GLY A 38 -17.54 1.72 -5.60
N GLU A 39 -17.38 0.77 -4.68
CA GLU A 39 -18.19 0.67 -3.48
C GLU A 39 -17.67 1.64 -2.42
N GLU A 40 -18.54 2.53 -1.95
CA GLU A 40 -18.24 3.43 -0.82
C GLU A 40 -18.72 2.77 0.49
N PRO A 41 -18.06 3.03 1.62
CA PRO A 41 -18.55 2.59 2.92
C PRO A 41 -19.97 3.11 3.18
N GLU A 42 -20.86 2.28 3.71
CA GLU A 42 -22.22 2.70 4.08
C GLU A 42 -22.25 3.73 5.22
N ASP A 43 -21.20 3.77 6.04
CA ASP A 43 -21.06 4.71 7.15
C ASP A 43 -20.23 5.94 6.71
N ASP A 44 -20.89 7.10 6.64
CA ASP A 44 -20.27 8.40 6.35
C ASP A 44 -19.10 8.71 7.30
N ALA A 45 -19.12 8.20 8.54
CA ALA A 45 -18.03 8.39 9.50
C ALA A 45 -16.72 7.74 9.04
N TRP A 46 -16.78 6.76 8.14
CA TRP A 46 -15.62 6.01 7.65
C TRP A 46 -15.11 6.51 6.32
N VAL A 47 -15.88 7.33 5.59
CA VAL A 47 -15.52 7.83 4.26
C VAL A 47 -14.18 8.60 4.26
N LEU A 48 -13.92 9.38 5.31
CA LEU A 48 -12.66 10.13 5.44
C LEU A 48 -11.46 9.19 5.65
N ASP A 49 -11.56 8.30 6.63
CA ASP A 49 -10.53 7.30 6.91
C ASP A 49 -10.31 6.35 5.72
N TRP A 50 -11.37 6.06 4.96
CA TRP A 50 -11.34 5.26 3.75
C TRP A 50 -10.55 5.95 2.63
N ALA A 51 -10.76 7.25 2.42
CA ALA A 51 -9.99 8.03 1.45
C ALA A 51 -8.50 8.10 1.83
N ASP A 52 -8.20 8.30 3.12
CA ASP A 52 -6.83 8.33 3.64
C ASP A 52 -6.14 6.96 3.49
N TRP A 53 -6.82 5.88 3.87
CA TRP A 53 -6.35 4.50 3.67
C TRP A 53 -6.08 4.21 2.18
N ALA A 54 -6.99 4.59 1.27
CA ALA A 54 -6.82 4.35 -0.16
C ALA A 54 -5.61 5.10 -0.72
N GLY A 55 -5.34 6.30 -0.21
CA GLY A 55 -4.11 7.05 -0.50
C GLY A 55 -2.87 6.30 -0.04
N ALA A 56 -2.83 5.87 1.22
CA ALA A 56 -1.71 5.10 1.79
C ALA A 56 -1.47 3.80 1.01
N TYR A 57 -2.53 3.06 0.68
CA TYR A 57 -2.44 1.79 -0.03
C TYR A 57 -1.89 1.96 -1.46
N LYS A 58 -2.30 3.01 -2.19
CA LYS A 58 -1.75 3.30 -3.51
C LYS A 58 -0.26 3.67 -3.45
N ILE A 59 0.16 4.42 -2.43
CA ILE A 59 1.58 4.74 -2.22
C ILE A 59 2.36 3.45 -1.93
N PHE A 60 1.82 2.56 -1.10
CA PHE A 60 2.41 1.26 -0.78
C PHE A 60 2.63 0.40 -2.03
N LEU A 61 1.62 0.25 -2.89
CA LEU A 61 1.74 -0.47 -4.16
C LEU A 61 2.84 0.12 -5.05
N ARG A 62 2.85 1.45 -5.20
CA ARG A 62 3.88 2.13 -5.97
C ARG A 62 5.29 1.92 -5.40
N ARG A 63 5.45 1.85 -4.08
CA ARG A 63 6.74 1.57 -3.43
C ARG A 63 7.18 0.13 -3.66
N GLN A 64 6.27 -0.84 -3.66
CA GLN A 64 6.57 -2.21 -4.06
C GLN A 64 7.02 -2.31 -5.51
N GLU A 65 6.33 -1.65 -6.45
CA GLU A 65 6.75 -1.62 -7.85
C GLU A 65 8.15 -1.03 -8.03
N GLN A 66 8.47 0.04 -7.29
CA GLN A 66 9.80 0.65 -7.30
C GLN A 66 10.87 -0.30 -6.76
N TRP A 67 10.55 -1.06 -5.72
CA TRP A 67 11.41 -2.12 -5.20
C TRP A 67 11.65 -3.19 -6.27
N ASP A 68 10.59 -3.72 -6.87
CA ASP A 68 10.67 -4.82 -7.84
C ASP A 68 11.46 -4.44 -9.09
N MET A 69 11.21 -3.25 -9.64
CA MET A 69 12.00 -2.71 -10.75
C MET A 69 13.48 -2.68 -10.37
N ARG A 70 13.81 -2.14 -9.20
CA ARG A 70 15.18 -1.88 -8.79
C ARG A 70 15.93 -3.16 -8.40
N ALA A 71 15.25 -4.11 -7.76
CA ALA A 71 15.75 -5.46 -7.52
C ALA A 71 15.95 -6.23 -8.84
N GLY A 72 15.06 -6.05 -9.82
CA GLY A 72 15.21 -6.57 -11.18
C GLY A 72 16.46 -6.05 -11.89
N TYR A 73 16.73 -4.74 -11.80
CA TYR A 73 17.94 -4.14 -12.36
C TYR A 73 19.22 -4.73 -11.75
N MET A 74 19.28 -4.91 -10.43
CA MET A 74 20.45 -5.53 -9.78
C MET A 74 20.71 -6.97 -10.23
N ARG A 75 19.65 -7.77 -10.41
CA ARG A 75 19.76 -9.14 -10.92
C ARG A 75 20.28 -9.18 -12.35
N ASN A 76 19.89 -8.23 -13.19
CA ASN A 76 20.31 -8.16 -14.59
C ASN A 76 21.75 -7.60 -14.76
N GLU A 77 22.19 -6.70 -13.87
CA GLU A 77 23.59 -6.24 -13.82
C GLU A 77 24.56 -7.32 -13.36
N SER A 78 24.14 -8.17 -12.42
CA SER A 78 24.97 -9.27 -11.89
C SER A 78 25.14 -10.44 -12.88
N ALA A 79 24.38 -10.44 -13.98
CA ALA A 79 24.37 -11.47 -15.01
C ALA A 79 25.18 -11.09 -16.28
N LYS A 80 25.79 -9.89 -16.30
CA LYS A 80 26.72 -9.41 -17.34
C LYS A 80 28.16 -9.53 -16.87
#